data_AF-A0A2W3ZE89-F1
#
_entry.id   AF-A0A2W3ZE89-F1
#
_cell.length_a   1.000
_cell.length_b   1.000
_cell.length_c   1.000
_cell.angle_alpha   90.00
_cell.angle_beta   90.00
_cell.angle_gamma   90.00
#
_symmetry.space_group_name_H-M   'P 1'
#
loop_
_entity.id
_entity.type
_entity.pdbx_description
1 polymer ?
#
loop_
_entity_poly.entity_id
_entity_poly.type
_entity_poly.pdbx_seq_one_letter_code
_entity_poly.pdbx_strand_id
1 'polypeptide(L)' 'MIYKVYYQETKVRNPKREDTKSIYVEAESDVIVRQQVEENTPYNIEYIQALDENHLAYEQEHAEFSLTEF' A
#
# COMPACT_ATOMS: atom_id res chain seq x y z
N MET A 1 -1.03 6.95 11.12
CA MET A 1 0.21 6.21 10.79
C MET A 1 0.22 5.99 9.29
N ILE A 2 1.40 6.01 8.66
CA ILE A 2 1.51 5.76 7.21
C ILE A 2 1.86 4.29 6.99
N TYR A 3 1.15 3.69 6.05
CA TYR A 3 1.33 2.30 5.65
C TYR A 3 1.78 2.22 4.21
N LYS A 4 2.72 1.33 3.93
CA LYS A 4 3.06 0.89 2.57
C LYS A 4 2.27 -0.38 2.26
N VAL A 5 1.37 -0.28 1.28
CA VAL A 5 0.51 -1.39 0.87
C VAL A 5 1.07 -1.97 -0.42
N TYR A 6 1.49 -3.23 -0.37
CA TYR A 6 1.89 -4.00 -1.54
C TYR A 6 0.66 -4.70 -2.12
N TYR A 7 0.45 -4.54 -3.43
CA TYR A 7 -0.74 -5.05 -4.09
C TYR A 7 -0.49 -5.46 -5.54
N GLN A 8 -1.40 -6.26 -6.10
CA GLN A 8 -1.54 -6.43 -7.54
C GLN A 8 -2.84 -5.80 -8.03
N GLU A 9 -2.86 -5.33 -9.28
CA GLU A 9 -4.00 -4.58 -9.83
C GLU A 9 -5.33 -5.35 -9.86
N THR A 10 -5.29 -6.68 -9.85
CA THR A 10 -6.49 -7.52 -9.95
C THR A 10 -6.36 -8.80 -9.15
N LYS A 11 -7.51 -9.29 -8.66
CA LYS A 11 -7.68 -10.57 -7.94
C LYS A 11 -7.90 -11.77 -8.87
N VAL A 12 -8.08 -11.54 -10.18
CA VAL A 12 -8.52 -12.59 -11.13
C VAL A 12 -7.36 -13.43 -11.67
N ARG A 13 -6.18 -12.84 -11.86
CA ARG A 13 -5.01 -13.54 -12.39
C ARG A 13 -4.15 -14.13 -11.28
N ASN A 14 -3.38 -15.16 -11.61
CA ASN A 14 -2.36 -15.68 -10.69
C ASN A 14 -1.34 -14.58 -10.36
N PRO A 15 -0.96 -14.43 -9.07
CA PRO A 15 -0.02 -13.40 -8.65
C PRO A 15 1.36 -13.64 -9.26
N LYS A 16 1.95 -12.59 -9.83
CA LYS A 16 3.33 -12.55 -10.34
C LYS A 16 4.15 -11.57 -9.52
N ARG A 17 5.34 -11.98 -9.09
CA ARG A 17 6.17 -11.16 -8.17
C ARG A 17 6.61 -9.84 -8.81
N GLU A 18 6.78 -9.85 -10.12
CA GLU A 18 7.22 -8.69 -10.91
C GLU A 18 6.12 -7.64 -11.10
N ASP A 19 4.86 -8.03 -10.89
CA ASP A 19 3.69 -7.17 -11.06
C ASP A 19 3.24 -6.51 -9.73
N THR A 20 3.93 -6.81 -8.62
CA THR A 20 3.62 -6.21 -7.31
C THR A 20 3.94 -4.72 -7.33
N LYS A 21 2.93 -3.91 -7.03
CA LYS A 21 3.01 -2.45 -6.89
C LYS A 21 2.88 -2.05 -5.43
N SER A 22 3.21 -0.80 -5.13
CA SER A 22 3.02 -0.24 -3.79
C SER A 22 2.31 1.10 -3.83
N ILE A 23 1.43 1.33 -2.87
CA ILE A 23 0.82 2.64 -2.56
C ILE A 23 1.04 2.99 -1.10
N TYR A 24 0.99 4.28 -0.78
CA TYR A 24 1.09 4.78 0.60
C TYR A 24 -0.27 5.29 1.06
N VAL A 25 -0.73 4.80 2.20
CA VAL A 25 -2.04 5.14 2.77
C VAL A 25 -1.86 5.58 4.22
N GLU A 26 -2.46 6.70 4.59
CA GLU A 26 -2.53 7.15 5.97
C GLU A 26 -3.80 6.64 6.64
N ALA A 27 -3.66 5.96 7.78
CA ALA A 27 -4.79 5.50 8.58
C ALA A 27 -4.40 5.28 10.05
N GLU A 28 -5.39 5.01 10.90
CA GLU A 28 -5.19 4.69 12.32
C GLU A 28 -4.77 3.23 12.55
N SER A 29 -5.15 2.30 11.67
CA SER A 29 -4.82 0.87 11.76
C SER A 29 -4.72 0.21 10.39
N ASP A 30 -4.02 -0.93 10.31
CA ASP A 30 -3.91 -1.78 9.13
C ASP A 30 -5.27 -2.31 8.64
N VAL A 31 -6.21 -2.55 9.57
CA VAL A 31 -7.59 -2.94 9.26
C VAL A 31 -8.31 -1.87 8.45
N ILE A 32 -8.18 -0.60 8.84
CA ILE A 32 -8.78 0.53 8.13
C ILE A 32 -8.15 0.69 6.74
N VAL A 33 -6.82 0.56 6.64
CA VAL A 33 -6.13 0.59 5.34
C VAL A 33 -6.66 -0.48 4.40
N ARG A 34 -6.80 -1.73 4.89
CA ARG A 34 -7.33 -2.83 4.09
C ARG A 34 -8.74 -2.50 3.59
N GLN A 35 -9.61 -2.04 4.48
CA GLN A 35 -10.97 -1.67 4.13
C GLN A 35 -11.01 -0.58 3.06
N GLN A 36 -10.28 0.52 3.25
CA GLN A 36 -10.24 1.63 2.29
C GLN A 36 -9.76 1.20 0.90
N VAL A 37 -8.69 0.40 0.85
CA VAL A 37 -8.14 -0.08 -0.43
C VAL A 37 -9.11 -1.04 -1.12
N GLU A 38 -9.74 -1.97 -0.37
CA GLU A 38 -10.69 -2.93 -0.94
C GLU A 38 -12.01 -2.29 -1.40
N GLU A 39 -12.47 -1.23 -0.74
CA GLU A 39 -13.70 -0.50 -1.10
C GLU A 39 -13.51 0.38 -2.33
N ASN A 40 -12.33 1.00 -2.48
CA ASN A 40 -12.09 2.00 -3.53
C ASN A 40 -11.34 1.44 -4.75
N THR A 41 -10.77 0.24 -4.67
CA THR A 41 -9.96 -0.32 -5.75
C THR A 41 -10.20 -1.83 -5.95
N PRO A 42 -10.01 -2.36 -7.17
CA PRO A 42 -10.07 -3.80 -7.42
C PRO A 42 -8.79 -4.55 -6.97
N TYR A 43 -7.91 -3.89 -6.22
CA TYR A 43 -6.56 -4.39 -5.93
C TYR A 43 -6.58 -5.63 -5.06
N ASN A 44 -5.66 -6.54 -5.36
CA ASN A 44 -5.34 -7.70 -4.54
C ASN A 44 -4.22 -7.32 -3.56
N ILE A 45 -4.56 -7.05 -2.31
CA ILE A 45 -3.60 -6.67 -1.27
C ILE A 45 -2.77 -7.88 -0.88
N GLU A 46 -1.45 -7.79 -1.05
CA GLU A 46 -0.49 -8.83 -0.68
C GLU A 46 0.02 -8.63 0.75
N TYR A 47 0.42 -7.39 1.10
CA TYR A 47 0.99 -7.07 2.40
C TYR A 47 0.77 -5.61 2.77
N ILE A 48 0.50 -5.36 4.06
CA ILE A 48 0.36 -4.01 4.63
C ILE A 48 1.48 -3.85 5.65
N GLN A 49 2.38 -2.90 5.40
CA GLN A 49 3.52 -2.62 6.26
C GLN A 49 3.33 -1.26 6.93
N ALA A 50 3.33 -1.21 8.26
CA ALA A 50 3.41 0.05 8.99
C ALA A 50 4.82 0.63 8.84
N LEU A 51 4.92 1.91 8.47
CA LEU A 51 6.20 2.61 8.38
C LEU A 51 6.48 3.35 9.68
N ASP A 52 7.66 3.09 10.27
CA ASP A 52 8.22 3.94 11.32
C ASP A 52 8.77 5.25 10.73
N GLU A 53 9.12 6.20 11.60
CA GLU A 53 9.58 7.53 11.19
C GLU A 53 10.84 7.48 10.32
N ASN A 54 11.77 6.57 10.61
CA ASN A 54 13.03 6.44 9.86
C ASN A 54 12.79 5.83 8.47
N HIS A 55 11.95 4.80 8.37
CA HIS A 55 11.56 4.21 7.10
C HIS A 55 10.77 5.19 6.25
N LEU A 56 9.84 5.94 6.85
CA LEU A 56 9.07 6.95 6.14
C LEU A 56 9.97 8.03 5.54
N ALA A 57 10.92 8.55 6.31
CA ALA A 57 11.88 9.54 5.83
C ALA A 57 12.72 9.00 4.65
N TYR A 58 13.15 7.74 4.73
CA TYR A 58 13.90 7.11 3.65
C TYR A 58 13.05 6.96 2.37
N GLU A 59 11.80 6.50 2.49
CA GLU A 59 10.88 6.35 1.35
C GLU A 59 10.57 7.71 0.69
N GLN A 60 10.41 8.78 1.48
CA GLN A 60 10.17 10.12 0.95
C GLN A 60 11.35 10.69 0.14
N GLU A 61 12.58 10.30 0.47
CA GLU A 61 13.79 10.79 -0.21
C GLU A 61 14.19 9.91 -1.41
N HIS A 62 13.96 8.59 -1.33
CA HIS A 62 14.53 7.63 -2.27
C HIS A 62 13.50 6.89 -3.15
N ALA A 63 12.22 6.91 -2.77
CA ALA A 63 11.16 6.27 -3.54
C ALA A 63 10.23 7.30 -4.19
N GLU A 64 9.45 6.86 -5.17
CA GLU A 64 8.32 7.65 -5.68
C GLU A 64 7.21 7.64 -4.63
N PHE A 65 7.34 8.55 -3.66
CA PHE A 65 6.42 8.68 -2.54
C PHE A 65 5.29 9.65 -2.91
N SER A 66 4.06 9.12 -2.94
CA SER A 66 2.85 9.92 -2.99
C SER A 66 1.80 9.29 -2.08
N LEU A 67 1.19 10.11 -1.23
CA LEU A 67 0.05 9.66 -0.45
C LEU A 67 -1.13 9.42 -1.38
N THR A 68 -1.83 8.31 -1.18
CA THR A 68 -3.03 7.96 -1.95
C THR A 68 -4.25 8.36 -1.15
N GLU A 69 -5.07 9.24 -1.73
CA GLU A 69 -6.41 9.59 -1.24
C GLU A 69 -7.45 8.91 -2.15
N PHE A 70 -8.52 8.40 -1.55
CA PHE A 70 -9.60 7.71 -2.25
C PHE A 70 -10.84 8.58 -2.38
#